data_AF-A0ABD2T727-F1
#
_entry.id   AF-A0ABD2T727-F1
#
_cell.length_a   1.000
_cell.length_b   1.000
_cell.length_c   1.000
_cell.angle_alpha   90.00
_cell.angle_beta   90.00
_cell.angle_gamma   90.00
#
_symmetry.space_group_name_H-M   'P 1'
#
loop_
_entity.id
_entity.type
_entity.pdbx_description
1 polymer ?
#
loop_
_entity_poly.entity_id
_entity_poly.type
_entity_poly.pdbx_seq_one_letter_code
_entity_poly.pdbx_strand_id
1 'polypeptide(L)'
;MEREVLGVHKGENCPQRIVTCEYCEFPLPAIDLFKHQEVCGNRTELCHMCSRYIRLRERDVHESRCNGGTNIIAESSRNTSPAERDHHDAPRRQPHEASRKRLLFTIAITGVAVLFGSLIFQKKAEHSQMP
;
A
#
# COMPACT_ATOMS: atom_id res chain seq x y z
N MET A 1 -18.15 19.51 26.88
CA MET A 1 -18.96 19.00 25.75
C MET A 1 -18.42 19.44 24.39
N GLU A 2 -18.04 20.71 24.19
CA GLU A 2 -17.58 21.19 22.87
C GLU A 2 -16.26 20.57 22.37
N ARG A 3 -15.34 20.21 23.27
CA ARG A 3 -14.03 19.62 22.91
C ARG A 3 -14.14 18.17 22.41
N GLU A 4 -15.09 17.39 22.93
CA GLU A 4 -15.34 16.00 22.46
C GLU A 4 -15.92 16.00 21.04
N VAL A 5 -16.84 16.92 20.75
CA VAL A 5 -17.43 17.10 19.41
C VAL A 5 -16.34 17.42 18.37
N LEU A 6 -15.36 18.25 18.72
CA LEU A 6 -14.23 18.56 17.84
C LEU A 6 -13.30 17.36 17.63
N GLY A 7 -13.12 16.51 18.65
CA GLY A 7 -12.34 15.28 18.56
C GLY A 7 -12.96 14.28 17.58
N VAL A 8 -14.26 14.03 17.73
CA VAL A 8 -15.04 13.16 16.83
C VAL A 8 -15.07 13.72 15.41
N HIS A 9 -15.19 15.03 15.25
CA HIS A 9 -15.12 15.63 13.92
C HIS A 9 -13.77 15.35 13.25
N LYS A 10 -12.65 15.66 13.92
CA LYS A 10 -11.31 15.47 13.35
C LYS A 10 -11.00 14.00 13.04
N GLY A 11 -11.46 13.08 13.90
CA GLY A 11 -11.23 11.65 13.74
C GLY A 11 -12.07 11.01 12.63
N GLU A 12 -13.36 11.33 12.57
CA GLU A 12 -14.31 10.54 11.78
C GLU A 12 -15.02 11.33 10.67
N ASN A 13 -15.33 12.60 10.92
CA ASN A 13 -16.20 13.38 10.02
C ASN A 13 -15.44 14.36 9.12
N CYS A 14 -14.19 14.68 9.44
CA CYS A 14 -13.41 15.65 8.70
C CYS A 14 -13.15 15.11 7.28
N PRO A 15 -13.58 15.83 6.23
CA PRO A 15 -13.36 15.40 4.84
C PRO A 15 -11.90 15.49 4.41
N GLN A 16 -11.10 16.29 5.12
CA GLN A 16 -9.66 16.45 4.92
C GLN A 16 -8.83 15.48 5.76
N ARG A 17 -9.45 14.60 6.57
CA ARG A 17 -8.69 13.59 7.31
C ARG A 17 -7.98 12.66 6.33
N ILE A 18 -6.78 12.24 6.68
CA ILE A 18 -6.00 11.30 5.88
C ILE A 18 -6.52 9.89 6.13
N VAL A 19 -6.88 9.21 5.06
CA VAL A 19 -7.32 7.81 5.00
C VAL A 19 -6.52 7.09 3.91
N THR A 20 -6.36 5.79 4.05
CA THR A 20 -5.58 4.98 3.09
C THR A 20 -6.51 4.26 2.12
N CYS A 21 -6.13 4.22 0.85
CA CYS A 21 -6.81 3.40 -0.15
C CYS A 21 -6.69 1.90 0.18
N GLU A 22 -7.82 1.18 0.24
CA GLU A 22 -7.83 -0.27 0.55
C GLU A 22 -7.11 -1.13 -0.50
N TYR A 23 -6.96 -0.63 -1.73
CA TYR A 23 -6.36 -1.39 -2.83
C TYR A 23 -4.84 -1.21 -2.96
N CYS A 24 -4.34 0.01 -2.68
CA CYS A 24 -2.94 0.37 -2.90
C CYS A 24 -2.25 1.04 -1.70
N GLU A 25 -2.96 1.17 -0.58
CA GLU A 25 -2.49 1.73 0.69
C GLU A 25 -2.02 3.19 0.60
N PHE A 26 -2.31 3.87 -0.51
CA PHE A 26 -1.89 5.25 -0.71
C PHE A 26 -2.70 6.20 0.22
N PRO A 27 -2.03 7.06 1.01
CA PRO A 27 -2.69 8.00 1.91
C PRO A 27 -3.26 9.20 1.14
N LEU A 28 -4.53 9.50 1.38
CA LEU A 28 -5.32 10.49 0.67
C LEU A 28 -6.28 11.22 1.63
N PRO A 29 -6.69 12.46 1.31
CA PRO A 29 -7.85 13.07 1.96
C PRO A 29 -9.12 12.21 1.73
N ALA A 30 -9.97 12.09 2.75
CA ALA A 30 -11.21 11.31 2.66
C ALA A 30 -12.15 11.75 1.54
N ILE A 31 -12.15 13.04 1.19
CA ILE A 31 -12.92 13.60 0.07
C ILE A 31 -12.51 13.04 -1.30
N ASP A 32 -11.25 12.67 -1.47
CA ASP A 32 -10.71 12.18 -2.74
C ASP A 32 -10.66 10.65 -2.81
N LEU A 33 -10.87 9.96 -1.69
CA LEU A 33 -10.73 8.51 -1.57
C LEU A 33 -11.63 7.77 -2.56
N PHE A 34 -12.92 8.15 -2.66
CA PHE A 34 -13.88 7.45 -3.51
C PHE A 34 -13.49 7.50 -4.99
N LYS A 35 -13.21 8.71 -5.52
CA LYS A 35 -12.76 8.91 -6.90
C LYS A 35 -11.47 8.14 -7.20
N HIS A 36 -10.56 8.13 -6.24
CA HIS A 36 -9.35 7.34 -6.35
C HIS A 36 -9.65 5.83 -6.40
N GLN A 37 -10.51 5.31 -5.52
CA GLN A 37 -10.88 3.90 -5.45
C GLN A 37 -11.58 3.41 -6.74
N GLU A 38 -12.39 4.23 -7.39
CA GLU A 38 -13.01 3.89 -8.69
C GLU A 38 -11.96 3.57 -9.76
N VAL A 39 -10.89 4.36 -9.85
CA VAL A 39 -9.81 4.14 -10.82
C VAL A 39 -8.84 3.06 -10.31
N CYS A 40 -8.46 3.14 -9.05
CA CYS A 40 -7.46 2.26 -8.44
C CYS A 40 -7.94 0.81 -8.36
N GLY A 41 -9.20 0.58 -7.98
CA GLY A 41 -9.78 -0.76 -7.86
C GLY A 41 -9.90 -1.49 -9.20
N ASN A 42 -9.98 -0.76 -10.31
CA ASN A 42 -10.02 -1.30 -11.67
C ASN A 42 -8.63 -1.65 -12.23
N ARG A 43 -7.54 -1.19 -11.59
CA ARG A 43 -6.19 -1.62 -11.97
C ARG A 43 -6.07 -3.13 -11.79
N THR A 44 -5.33 -3.77 -12.68
CA THR A 44 -5.09 -5.20 -12.63
C THR A 44 -3.66 -5.53 -12.24
N GLU A 45 -3.48 -6.61 -11.50
CA GLU A 45 -2.18 -7.19 -11.18
C GLU A 45 -2.11 -8.66 -11.58
N LEU A 46 -0.91 -9.15 -11.86
CA LEU A 46 -0.71 -10.53 -12.26
C LEU A 46 -0.69 -11.42 -11.01
N CYS A 47 -1.62 -12.37 -10.93
CA CYS A 47 -1.55 -13.44 -9.94
C CYS A 47 -0.40 -14.39 -10.29
N HIS A 48 0.56 -14.55 -9.38
CA HIS A 48 1.71 -15.43 -9.60
C HIS A 48 1.39 -16.93 -9.54
N MET A 49 0.24 -17.30 -8.95
CA MET A 49 -0.16 -18.70 -8.82
C MET A 49 -0.85 -19.23 -10.08
N CYS A 50 -1.77 -18.45 -10.66
CA CYS A 50 -2.54 -18.88 -11.83
C CYS A 50 -2.19 -18.11 -13.12
N SER A 51 -1.27 -17.15 -13.05
CA SER A 51 -0.82 -16.29 -14.16
C SER A 51 -1.94 -15.48 -14.83
N ARG A 52 -3.06 -15.25 -14.14
CA ARG A 52 -4.15 -14.39 -14.62
C ARG A 52 -4.00 -12.96 -14.09
N TYR A 53 -4.36 -11.99 -14.92
CA TYR A 53 -4.54 -10.63 -14.46
C TYR A 53 -5.85 -10.52 -13.70
N ILE A 54 -5.79 -9.98 -12.48
CA ILE A 54 -6.94 -9.83 -11.58
C ILE A 54 -7.06 -8.37 -11.17
N ARG A 55 -8.29 -7.86 -11.07
CA ARG A 55 -8.52 -6.49 -10.60
C ARG A 55 -8.21 -6.39 -9.10
N LEU A 56 -7.70 -5.25 -8.66
CA LEU A 56 -7.39 -5.02 -7.24
C LEU A 56 -8.60 -5.22 -6.34
N ARG A 57 -9.77 -4.75 -6.77
CA ARG A 57 -11.03 -4.91 -6.01
C ARG A 57 -11.52 -6.36 -5.89
N GLU A 58 -11.00 -7.26 -6.74
CA GLU A 58 -11.36 -8.67 -6.78
C GLU A 58 -10.28 -9.56 -6.17
N ARG A 59 -9.19 -8.98 -5.65
CA ARG A 59 -8.01 -9.72 -5.18
C ARG A 59 -8.35 -10.70 -4.06
N ASP A 60 -9.06 -10.25 -3.03
CA ASP A 60 -9.37 -11.09 -1.86
C ASP A 60 -10.28 -12.27 -2.24
N VAL A 61 -11.27 -12.00 -3.10
CA VAL A 61 -12.16 -13.04 -3.64
C VAL A 61 -11.37 -14.02 -4.50
N HIS A 62 -10.44 -13.52 -5.31
CA HIS A 62 -9.57 -14.37 -6.12
C HIS A 62 -8.67 -15.24 -5.26
N GLU A 63 -8.02 -14.68 -4.23
CA GLU A 63 -7.10 -15.40 -3.35
C GLU A 63 -7.78 -16.60 -2.69
N SER A 64 -9.01 -16.42 -2.18
CA SER A 64 -9.79 -17.51 -1.59
C SER A 64 -10.18 -18.63 -2.57
N ARG A 65 -10.15 -18.37 -3.88
CA ARG A 65 -10.57 -19.30 -4.95
C ARG A 65 -9.44 -19.62 -5.93
N CYS A 66 -8.21 -19.23 -5.61
CA CYS A 66 -7.11 -19.35 -6.54
C CYS A 66 -6.63 -20.80 -6.60
N ASN A 67 -7.01 -21.51 -7.65
CA ASN A 67 -6.71 -22.93 -7.79
C ASN A 67 -5.28 -23.23 -8.30
N GLY A 68 -4.39 -22.24 -8.39
CA GLY A 68 -2.99 -22.42 -8.84
C GLY A 68 -2.80 -22.99 -10.26
N GLY A 69 -3.89 -23.30 -10.97
CA GLY A 69 -3.83 -23.80 -12.34
C GLY A 69 -3.41 -22.69 -13.28
N THR A 70 -2.23 -22.83 -13.87
CA THR A 70 -1.77 -22.03 -15.01
C THR A 70 -2.68 -22.31 -16.19
N ASN A 71 -3.81 -21.61 -16.28
CA ASN A 71 -4.56 -21.57 -17.52
C ASN A 71 -3.79 -20.64 -18.45
N ILE A 72 -2.88 -21.23 -19.23
CA ILE A 72 -2.23 -20.59 -20.38
C ILE A 72 -3.27 -20.24 -21.49
N ILE A 73 -4.53 -20.56 -21.27
CA ILE A 73 -5.62 -20.16 -22.14
C ILE A 73 -6.05 -18.75 -21.74
N ALA A 74 -5.44 -17.79 -22.45
CA ALA A 74 -5.96 -16.46 -22.69
C ALA A 74 -7.49 -16.48 -22.67
N GLU A 75 -8.08 -15.54 -21.92
CA GLU A 75 -9.51 -15.37 -21.72
C GLU A 75 -10.31 -15.67 -23.01
N SER A 76 -10.80 -16.90 -23.11
CA SER A 76 -11.92 -17.23 -23.97
C SER A 76 -13.18 -16.74 -23.28
N SER A 77 -13.34 -15.42 -23.23
CA SER A 77 -14.63 -14.77 -23.07
C SER A 77 -14.70 -13.62 -24.06
N ARG A 78 -14.72 -13.99 -25.35
CA ARG A 78 -15.23 -13.11 -26.40
C ARG A 78 -16.67 -12.75 -26.02
N ASN A 79 -16.91 -11.45 -25.86
CA ASN A 79 -18.03 -10.74 -26.47
C ASN A 79 -17.85 -9.23 -26.22
N THR A 80 -17.20 -8.53 -27.17
CA THR A 80 -17.73 -7.43 -28.00
C THR A 80 -16.60 -6.62 -28.66
N SER A 81 -16.49 -6.77 -29.99
CA SER A 81 -15.97 -5.88 -31.06
C SER A 81 -14.53 -5.30 -31.02
N PRO A 82 -13.83 -5.25 -32.19
CA PRO A 82 -12.43 -4.86 -32.29
C PRO A 82 -12.26 -3.36 -32.54
N ALA A 83 -11.29 -2.75 -31.87
CA ALA A 83 -10.62 -1.56 -32.37
C ALA A 83 -9.14 -1.76 -32.13
N GLU A 84 -8.44 -2.06 -33.22
CA GLU A 84 -6.99 -2.00 -33.35
C GLU A 84 -6.45 -0.70 -32.75
N ARG A 85 -5.34 -0.79 -32.03
CA ARG A 85 -4.26 0.21 -32.06
C ARG A 85 -3.04 -0.30 -31.30
N ASP A 86 -2.11 -0.77 -32.12
CA ASP A 86 -0.69 -0.46 -32.14
C ASP A 86 0.18 -0.58 -30.87
N HIS A 87 1.32 -1.24 -31.12
CA HIS A 87 2.50 -1.35 -30.29
C HIS A 87 2.93 -0.03 -29.66
N HIS A 88 3.01 0.03 -28.32
CA HIS A 88 4.10 0.72 -27.63
C HIS A 88 4.54 -0.10 -26.41
N ASP A 89 5.67 -0.78 -26.60
CA ASP A 89 6.51 -1.34 -25.55
C ASP A 89 6.91 -0.20 -24.60
N ALA A 90 6.46 -0.27 -23.34
CA ALA A 90 6.78 0.72 -22.32
C ALA A 90 7.44 0.01 -21.13
N PRO A 91 8.59 0.49 -20.61
CA PRO A 91 9.32 -0.22 -19.57
C PRO A 91 8.50 -0.37 -18.30
N ARG A 92 8.42 -1.62 -17.84
CA ARG A 92 7.82 -2.11 -16.60
C ARG A 92 8.31 -1.28 -15.39
N ARG A 93 7.51 -0.30 -14.94
CA ARG A 93 7.74 0.39 -13.66
C ARG A 93 7.59 -0.63 -12.54
N GLN A 94 8.67 -0.88 -11.80
CA GLN A 94 8.67 -1.63 -10.54
C GLN A 94 8.40 -0.66 -9.37
N PRO A 95 7.24 -0.68 -8.70
CA PRO A 95 7.01 0.14 -7.50
C PRO A 95 7.23 -0.68 -6.21
N HIS A 96 7.10 -2.01 -6.29
CA HIS A 96 7.02 -2.88 -5.11
C HIS A 96 8.38 -3.06 -4.40
N GLU A 97 9.49 -2.95 -5.11
CA GLU A 97 10.81 -3.01 -4.48
C GLU A 97 11.13 -1.73 -3.69
N ALA A 98 10.65 -0.58 -4.15
CA ALA A 98 10.93 0.71 -3.52
C ALA A 98 10.21 0.87 -2.17
N SER A 99 8.99 0.35 -2.03
CA SER A 99 8.22 0.37 -0.77
C SER A 99 8.88 -0.50 0.30
N ARG A 100 9.28 -1.73 -0.05
CA ARG A 100 9.99 -2.64 0.86
C ARG A 100 11.35 -2.08 1.29
N LYS A 101 12.11 -1.51 0.34
CA LYS A 101 13.40 -0.85 0.64
C LYS A 101 13.20 0.34 1.58
N ARG A 102 12.21 1.20 1.34
CA ARG A 102 11.89 2.35 2.23
C ARG A 102 11.52 1.91 3.64
N LEU A 103 10.67 0.88 3.77
CA LEU A 103 10.29 0.33 5.09
C LEU A 103 11.50 -0.21 5.86
N LEU A 104 12.38 -0.96 5.18
CA LEU A 104 13.62 -1.47 5.80
C LEU A 104 14.58 -0.34 6.21
N PHE A 105 14.73 0.70 5.38
CA PHE A 105 15.53 1.88 5.74
C PHE A 105 14.96 2.61 6.96
N THR A 106 13.64 2.78 7.05
CA THR A 106 13.00 3.43 8.19
C THR A 106 13.20 2.63 9.48
N ILE A 107 13.03 1.30 9.44
CA ILE A 107 13.26 0.42 10.59
C ILE A 107 14.73 0.46 11.04
N ALA A 108 15.68 0.47 10.09
CA ALA A 108 17.11 0.54 10.41
C ALA A 108 17.48 1.87 11.07
N ILE A 109 16.99 3.00 10.55
CA ILE A 109 17.29 4.34 11.09
C ILE A 109 16.73 4.50 12.51
N THR A 110 15.49 4.06 12.75
CA THR A 110 14.88 4.16 14.08
C THR A 110 15.58 3.25 15.09
N GLY A 111 15.97 2.03 14.70
CA GLY A 111 16.76 1.13 15.55
C GLY A 111 18.12 1.72 15.94
N VAL A 112 18.85 2.28 14.99
CA VAL A 112 20.17 2.90 15.25
C VAL A 112 20.05 4.10 16.21
N ALA A 113 19.04 4.96 16.03
CA ALA A 113 18.82 6.10 16.92
C ALA A 113 18.55 5.69 18.37
N VAL A 114 17.76 4.62 18.59
CA VAL A 114 17.47 4.09 19.92
C VAL A 114 18.71 3.47 20.58
N LEU A 115 19.53 2.76 19.82
CA LEU A 115 20.80 2.19 20.32
C LEU A 115 21.79 3.28 20.72
N PHE A 116 22.02 4.29 19.87
CA PHE A 116 22.90 5.41 20.21
C PHE A 116 22.37 6.22 21.40
N GLY A 117 21.06 6.50 21.45
CA GLY A 117 20.44 7.19 22.58
C GLY A 117 20.65 6.46 23.90
N SER A 118 20.47 5.13 23.89
CA SER A 118 20.63 4.29 25.09
C SER A 118 22.08 4.19 25.56
N LEU A 119 23.05 4.08 24.65
CA LEU A 119 24.48 4.02 24.98
C LEU A 119 25.00 5.34 25.55
N ILE A 120 24.56 6.48 25.01
CA ILE A 120 24.93 7.81 25.53
C ILE A 120 24.33 8.02 26.93
N PHE A 121 23.11 7.52 27.17
CA PHE A 121 22.46 7.61 28.48
C PHE A 121 23.12 6.72 29.53
N GLN A 122 23.51 5.48 29.17
CA GLN A 122 24.29 4.62 30.06
C GLN A 122 25.65 5.22 30.41
N LYS A 123 26.36 5.75 29.41
CA LYS A 123 27.67 6.39 29.62
C LYS A 123 27.58 7.64 30.50
N LYS A 124 26.46 8.39 30.43
CA LYS A 124 26.21 9.55 31.30
C LYS A 124 25.82 9.15 32.73
N ALA A 125 25.17 8.01 32.92
CA ALA A 125 24.84 7.48 34.24
C ALA A 125 26.10 7.00 34.99
N GLU A 126 27.04 6.34 34.29
CA GLU A 126 28.28 5.83 34.93
C GLU A 126 29.26 6.96 35.32
N HIS A 127 29.36 8.02 34.51
CA HIS A 127 30.24 9.16 34.81
C HIS A 127 29.67 10.09 35.91
N SER A 128 28.43 9.87 36.35
CA SER A 128 27.79 10.64 37.43
C SER A 128 27.84 9.93 38.78
N GLN A 129 28.47 8.75 38.88
CA GLN A 129 28.53 7.91 40.09
C GLN A 129 29.97 7.61 40.59
N MET A 130 30.96 8.44 40.28
CA MET A 130 32.26 8.39 40.96
C MET A 130 32.47 9.64 41.82
N PRO A 131 32.69 9.51 43.15
CA PRO A 131 33.03 10.63 44.03
C PRO A 131 34.44 11.18 43.76
#